data_AF-A0A9W7IQT4-F1
#
_entry.id   AF-A0A9W7IQT4-F1
#
_cell.length_a   1.000
_cell.length_b   1.000
_cell.length_c   1.000
_cell.angle_alpha   90.00
_cell.angle_beta   90.00
_cell.angle_gamma   90.00
#
_symmetry.space_group_name_H-M   'P 1'
#
loop_
_entity.id
_entity.type
_entity.pdbx_description
1 polymer ?
#
loop_
_entity_poly.entity_id
_entity_poly.type
_entity_poly.pdbx_seq_one_letter_code
_entity_poly.pdbx_strand_id
1 'polypeptide(L)'
;MIVALLNESNLLLSDEIIDAIVDKTFKDADSNGDGKIDLDEWNEFVARNPTLIKNMTIPYLKDMMTAFPSFVLRSDAEDDFTTSSFKNTNLP
;
A
#
# COMPACT_ATOMS: atom_id res chain seq x y z
N MET A 1 3.33 -6.97 -12.82
CA MET A 1 2.88 -5.94 -11.85
C MET A 1 3.86 -4.78 -11.78
N ILE A 2 5.15 -5.00 -11.46
CA ILE A 2 6.17 -3.94 -11.36
C ILE A 2 6.31 -3.11 -12.65
N VAL A 3 6.36 -3.77 -13.82
CA VAL A 3 6.44 -3.08 -15.12
C VAL A 3 5.25 -2.12 -15.35
N ALA A 4 4.05 -2.50 -14.92
CA ALA A 4 2.87 -1.65 -15.06
C ALA A 4 2.97 -0.41 -14.16
N LEU A 5 3.42 -0.56 -12.92
CA LEU A 5 3.62 0.55 -11.98
C LEU A 5 4.69 1.54 -12.47
N LEU A 6 5.78 1.03 -13.06
CA LEU A 6 6.82 1.87 -13.66
C LEU A 6 6.28 2.67 -14.85
N ASN A 7 5.48 2.01 -15.70
CA ASN A 7 4.83 2.67 -16.83
C ASN A 7 3.80 3.72 -16.39
N GLU A 8 2.99 3.46 -15.36
CA GLU A 8 2.09 4.44 -14.73
C GLU A 8 2.84 5.63 -14.14
N SER A 9 4.07 5.40 -13.66
CA SER A 9 4.95 6.44 -13.12
C SER A 9 5.75 7.18 -14.21
N ASN A 10 5.46 6.92 -15.50
CA ASN A 10 6.19 7.46 -16.66
C ASN A 10 7.71 7.14 -16.64
N LEU A 11 8.10 6.05 -15.96
CA LEU A 11 9.48 5.58 -15.91
C LEU A 11 9.69 4.47 -16.95
N LEU A 12 10.42 4.79 -18.01
CA LEU A 12 10.81 3.83 -19.04
C LEU A 12 12.21 3.28 -18.71
N LEU A 13 12.26 2.11 -18.10
CA LEU A 13 13.49 1.37 -17.78
C LEU A 13 13.57 0.12 -18.65
N SER A 14 14.78 -0.34 -18.98
CA SER A 14 14.97 -1.64 -19.65
C SER A 14 14.73 -2.79 -18.68
N ASP A 15 14.33 -3.95 -19.20
CA ASP A 15 14.07 -5.15 -18.40
C ASP A 15 15.29 -5.54 -17.54
N GLU A 16 16.51 -5.43 -18.08
CA GLU A 16 17.76 -5.68 -17.34
C GLU A 16 17.93 -4.77 -16.10
N ILE A 17 17.51 -3.51 -16.21
CA ILE A 17 17.58 -2.55 -15.10
C ILE A 17 16.50 -2.88 -14.07
N ILE A 18 15.30 -3.26 -14.52
CA ILE A 18 14.21 -3.68 -13.63
C ILE A 18 14.63 -4.90 -12.83
N ASP A 19 15.19 -5.91 -13.50
CA ASP A 19 15.71 -7.12 -12.85
C ASP A 19 16.80 -6.77 -11.86
N ALA A 20 17.77 -5.93 -12.22
CA ALA A 20 18.83 -5.50 -11.30
C ALA A 20 18.28 -4.77 -10.05
N ILE A 21 17.23 -3.95 -10.20
CA ILE A 21 16.59 -3.26 -9.08
C ILE A 21 15.85 -4.26 -8.19
N VAL A 22 15.09 -5.19 -8.77
CA VAL A 22 14.36 -6.22 -8.04
C VAL A 22 15.35 -7.10 -7.26
N ASP A 23 16.41 -7.56 -7.93
CA ASP A 23 17.39 -8.47 -7.37
C ASP A 23 18.17 -7.81 -6.21
N LYS A 24 18.49 -6.53 -6.34
CA LYS A 24 19.10 -5.75 -5.26
C LYS A 24 18.13 -5.52 -4.09
N THR A 25 16.87 -5.19 -4.39
CA THR A 25 15.86 -4.94 -3.35
C THR A 25 15.57 -6.21 -2.56
N PHE A 26 15.49 -7.36 -3.23
CA PHE A 26 15.34 -8.65 -2.56
C PHE A 26 16.54 -8.95 -1.67
N LYS A 27 17.78 -8.79 -2.16
CA LYS A 27 18.98 -9.01 -1.34
C LYS A 27 19.07 -8.12 -0.10
N ASP A 28 18.51 -6.90 -0.17
CA ASP A 28 18.52 -5.96 0.95
C ASP A 28 17.38 -6.20 1.95
N ALA A 29 16.30 -6.89 1.54
CA ALA A 29 15.10 -7.14 2.34
C ALA A 29 15.02 -8.58 2.87
N ASP A 30 15.25 -9.58 2.02
CA ASP A 30 15.31 -11.01 2.36
C ASP A 30 16.68 -11.30 3.00
N SER A 31 16.71 -11.26 4.33
CA SER A 31 17.94 -11.43 5.11
C SER A 31 18.28 -12.90 5.30
N ASN A 32 17.28 -13.78 5.19
CA ASN A 32 17.42 -15.22 5.38
C ASN A 32 17.75 -15.97 4.06
N GLY A 33 17.52 -15.35 2.90
CA GLY A 33 17.83 -15.86 1.57
C GLY A 33 16.87 -16.95 1.08
N ASP A 34 15.65 -17.02 1.61
CA ASP A 34 14.64 -18.03 1.23
C ASP A 34 13.83 -17.64 -0.02
N GLY A 35 14.09 -16.45 -0.57
CA GLY A 35 13.43 -15.90 -1.75
C GLY A 35 12.06 -15.31 -1.44
N LYS A 36 11.73 -15.10 -0.16
CA LYS A 36 10.51 -14.47 0.33
C LYS A 36 10.90 -13.35 1.29
N ILE A 37 9.93 -12.48 1.57
CA ILE A 37 10.09 -11.43 2.58
C ILE A 37 9.01 -11.68 3.60
N ASP A 38 9.41 -12.10 4.80
CA ASP A 38 8.48 -12.30 5.90
C ASP A 38 8.11 -10.98 6.60
N LEU A 39 7.21 -11.05 7.59
CA LEU A 39 6.72 -9.85 8.28
C LEU A 39 7.83 -9.19 9.12
N ASP A 40 8.73 -9.98 9.71
CA ASP A 40 9.81 -9.48 10.56
C ASP A 40 10.87 -8.79 9.70
N GLU A 41 11.26 -9.42 8.58
CA GLU A 41 12.13 -8.84 7.55
C GLU A 41 11.54 -7.55 6.97
N TRP A 42 10.24 -7.54 6.66
CA TRP A 42 9.55 -6.35 6.19
C TRP A 42 9.58 -5.23 7.24
N ASN A 43 9.32 -5.55 8.51
CA ASN A 43 9.36 -4.58 9.61
C ASN A 43 10.77 -3.98 9.77
N GLU A 44 11.81 -4.80 9.74
CA GLU A 44 13.20 -4.33 9.82
C GLU A 44 13.58 -3.47 8.60
N PHE A 45 13.15 -3.87 7.41
CA PHE A 45 13.43 -3.16 6.17
C PHE A 45 12.77 -1.77 6.13
N VAL A 46 11.51 -1.69 6.58
CA VAL A 46 10.76 -0.42 6.70
C VAL A 46 11.32 0.44 7.83
N ALA A 47 11.73 -0.13 8.95
CA ALA A 47 12.36 0.63 10.05
C ALA A 47 13.66 1.30 9.60
N ARG A 48 14.44 0.64 8.73
CA ARG A 48 15.65 1.19 8.12
C ARG A 48 15.36 2.26 7.06
N ASN A 49 14.21 2.14 6.37
CA ASN A 49 13.81 3.02 5.27
C ASN A 49 12.36 3.54 5.46
N PRO A 50 12.12 4.44 6.44
CA PRO A 50 10.76 4.88 6.80
C PRO A 50 10.03 5.63 5.66
N THR A 51 10.75 6.08 4.64
CA THR A 51 10.16 6.72 3.44
C THR A 51 9.37 5.74 2.57
N LEU A 52 9.61 4.43 2.65
CA LEU A 52 8.88 3.41 1.87
C LEU A 52 7.39 3.41 2.18
N ILE A 53 7.02 3.70 3.43
CA ILE A 53 5.63 3.76 3.90
C ILE A 53 5.06 5.18 3.88
N LYS A 54 5.74 6.15 3.25
CA LYS A 54 5.24 7.53 3.15
C LYS A 54 3.86 7.60 2.51
N ASN A 55 3.60 6.74 1.52
CA ASN A 55 2.30 6.67 0.84
C ASN A 55 1.19 6.05 1.71
N MET A 56 1.53 5.37 2.81
CA MET A 56 0.57 4.83 3.78
C MET A 56 0.08 5.90 4.77
N THR A 57 0.73 7.07 4.80
CA THR A 57 0.34 8.18 5.67
C THR A 57 -0.27 9.30 4.83
N ILE A 58 -1.56 9.58 5.03
CA ILE A 58 -2.22 10.75 4.41
C ILE A 58 -2.28 11.86 5.46
N PRO A 59 -1.30 12.79 5.50
CA PRO A 59 -1.18 13.78 6.59
C PRO A 59 -2.42 14.67 6.70
N TYR A 60 -3.09 14.96 5.58
CA TYR A 60 -4.30 15.78 5.54
C TYR A 60 -5.52 15.14 6.23
N LEU A 61 -5.52 13.82 6.46
CA LEU A 61 -6.58 13.18 7.28
C LEU A 61 -6.56 13.66 8.73
N LYS A 62 -5.40 14.06 9.25
CA LYS A 62 -5.27 14.58 10.62
C LYS A 62 -6.06 15.87 10.82
N ASP A 63 -6.11 16.71 9.79
CA ASP A 63 -6.79 18.02 9.83
C ASP A 63 -8.22 17.95 9.28
N MET A 64 -8.57 16.86 8.59
CA MET A 64 -9.88 16.66 7.95
C MET A 64 -11.04 16.64 8.95
N MET A 65 -10.85 16.03 10.14
CA MET A 65 -11.84 16.01 11.21
C MET A 65 -12.17 17.41 11.75
N THR A 66 -11.24 18.36 11.62
CA THR A 66 -11.40 19.74 12.06
C THR A 66 -12.02 20.63 10.98
N ALA A 67 -11.69 20.37 9.71
CA ALA A 67 -12.15 21.16 8.57
C ALA A 67 -13.53 20.75 8.03
N PHE A 68 -13.94 19.48 8.22
CA PHE A 68 -15.20 18.95 7.71
C PHE A 68 -15.95 18.15 8.79
N PRO A 69 -16.86 18.78 9.56
CA PRO A 69 -17.62 18.13 10.63
C PRO A 69 -18.51 16.96 10.18
N SER A 70 -18.76 16.84 8.87
CA SER A 70 -19.50 15.75 8.24
C SER A 70 -18.67 14.49 8.01
N PHE A 71 -17.34 14.54 8.19
CA PHE A 71 -16.50 13.34 8.16
C PHE A 71 -16.62 12.59 9.48
N VAL A 72 -17.60 11.69 9.55
CA VAL A 72 -17.78 10.78 10.67
C VAL A 72 -16.85 9.58 10.47
N LEU A 73 -15.84 9.45 11.34
CA LEU A 73 -15.03 8.24 11.43
C LEU A 73 -15.94 7.07 11.80
N ARG A 74 -16.31 6.24 10.82
CA ARG A 74 -16.95 4.94 11.08
C ARG A 74 -15.86 3.93 11.38
N SER A 75 -15.65 3.65 12.66
CA SER A 75 -14.79 2.57 13.12
C SER A 75 -15.53 1.23 13.04
N ASP A 76 -16.00 0.84 11.86
CA ASP A 76 -16.56 -0.50 11.67
C ASP A 76 -15.40 -1.44 11.31
N ALA A 77 -14.65 -1.82 12.33
CA ALA A 77 -13.85 -3.04 12.32
C ALA A 77 -14.73 -4.19 12.80
N GLU A 78 -15.69 -4.57 11.97
CA GLU A 78 -16.36 -5.88 12.06
C GLU A 78 -16.43 -6.42 10.63
N ASP A 79 -15.60 -7.44 10.37
CA ASP A 79 -15.67 -8.25 9.17
C ASP A 79 -17.08 -8.84 9.01
N ASP A 80 -17.74 -8.59 7.88
CA ASP A 80 -18.85 -9.44 7.46
C ASP A 80 -18.72 -9.76 5.97
N PHE A 81 -17.93 -10.80 5.68
CA PHE A 81 -18.18 -11.65 4.52
C PHE A 81 -19.54 -12.31 4.73
N THR A 82 -20.62 -11.67 4.30
CA THR A 82 -21.76 -12.32 3.64
C THR A 82 -22.85 -11.31 3.26
N THR A 83 -23.57 -11.68 2.20
CA THR A 83 -24.87 -11.14 1.76
C THR A 83 -24.83 -9.99 0.75
N SER A 84 -24.62 -10.38 -0.51
CA SER A 84 -25.66 -10.28 -1.53
C SER A 84 -26.84 -9.36 -1.19
N SER A 85 -26.93 -8.20 -1.84
CA SER A 85 -28.05 -7.84 -2.73
C SER A 85 -27.99 -6.35 -3.06
N PHE A 86 -27.73 -6.06 -4.33
CA PHE A 86 -28.17 -4.81 -4.96
C PHE A 86 -29.67 -4.64 -4.71
N LYS A 87 -30.07 -3.61 -3.93
CA LYS A 87 -31.39 -3.01 -4.07
C LYS A 87 -31.28 -1.49 -4.07
N ASN A 88 -31.42 -0.99 -5.29
CA ASN A 88 -31.86 0.33 -5.71
C ASN A 88 -33.23 0.71 -5.05
N THR A 89 -33.61 1.99 -5.18
CA THR A 89 -34.90 2.65 -4.83
C THR A 89 -35.02 3.18 -3.39
N ASN A 90 -35.39 4.43 -3.07
CA ASN A 90 -35.83 5.61 -3.83
C ASN A 90 -35.56 6.86 -2.96
N LEU A 91 -35.17 7.99 -3.58
CA LEU A 91 -35.43 9.33 -3.03
C LEU A 91 -36.94 9.65 -3.17
N PRO A 92 -37.52 10.53 -2.34
CA PRO A 92 -38.96 10.81 -2.36
C PRO A 92 -39.45 11.41 -3.67
#